data_AF-A0A3S1D0Z2-F1
#
_entry.id   AF-A0A3S1D0Z2-F1
#
_cell.length_a   1.000
_cell.length_b   1.000
_cell.length_c   1.000
_cell.angle_alpha   90.00
_cell.angle_beta   90.00
_cell.angle_gamma   90.00
#
_symmetry.space_group_name_H-M   'P 1'
#
loop_
_entity.id
_entity.type
_entity.pdbx_description
1 polymer ?
#
loop_
_entity_poly.entity_id
_entity_poly.type
_entity_poly.pdbx_seq_one_letter_code
_entity_poly.pdbx_strand_id
1 'polypeptide(L)'
;MPAKLSVNLNAIAMLRNRRDLPWPSVTGLGRIALAAGAHGLTVHPRPDERHTRHSDLPEIRALIDDEFPRAEFNIEGYPSEDFLALVEKHQPEQVTLVPDDPAQATSDHGWNFVADAAFLTPIVKRLKKTGIRVSLFSDSDPAGVK
;
A
#
# COMPACT_ATOMS: atom_id res chain seq x y z
N MET A 1 9.16 11.29 -19.13
CA MET A 1 8.72 9.92 -18.80
C MET A 1 7.20 9.90 -18.74
N PRO A 2 6.51 8.91 -19.32
CA PRO A 2 5.06 8.78 -19.20
C PRO A 2 4.65 8.49 -17.75
N ALA A 3 3.39 8.77 -17.41
CA ALA A 3 2.82 8.44 -16.12
C ALA A 3 2.84 6.92 -15.90
N LYS A 4 3.09 6.50 -14.65
CA LYS A 4 3.07 5.09 -14.22
C LYS A 4 1.73 4.78 -13.54
N LEU A 5 1.18 3.60 -13.81
CA LEU A 5 -0.06 3.11 -13.19
C LEU A 5 0.28 2.00 -12.18
N SER A 6 -0.14 2.15 -10.93
CA SER A 6 -0.18 1.05 -9.95
C SER A 6 -1.64 0.70 -9.67
N VAL A 7 -2.00 -0.57 -9.81
CA VAL A 7 -3.40 -1.02 -9.67
C VAL A 7 -3.68 -1.43 -8.24
N ASN A 8 -4.65 -0.76 -7.59
CA ASN A 8 -5.05 -1.07 -6.23
C ASN A 8 -6.00 -2.27 -6.17
N LEU A 9 -5.65 -3.30 -5.39
CA LEU A 9 -6.40 -4.57 -5.32
C LEU A 9 -7.45 -4.64 -4.20
N ASN A 10 -7.60 -3.59 -3.38
CA ASN A 10 -8.47 -3.62 -2.20
C ASN A 10 -9.93 -3.94 -2.54
N ALA A 11 -10.47 -3.37 -3.63
CA ALA A 11 -11.86 -3.63 -4.02
C ALA A 11 -12.10 -5.10 -4.42
N ILE A 12 -11.09 -5.75 -5.00
CA ILE A 12 -11.13 -7.17 -5.36
C ILE A 12 -11.16 -8.02 -4.09
N ALA A 13 -10.27 -7.73 -3.15
CA ALA A 13 -10.21 -8.43 -1.87
C ALA A 13 -11.50 -8.22 -1.05
N MET A 14 -12.08 -7.01 -1.08
CA MET A 14 -13.39 -6.74 -0.49
C MET A 14 -14.50 -7.60 -1.12
N LEU A 15 -14.51 -7.74 -2.45
CA LEU A 15 -15.50 -8.56 -3.14
C LEU A 15 -15.36 -10.05 -2.77
N ARG A 16 -14.13 -10.57 -2.72
CA ARG A 16 -13.84 -11.92 -2.22
C ARG A 16 -14.38 -12.10 -0.82
N ASN A 17 -14.06 -11.20 0.11
CA ASN A 17 -14.42 -11.34 1.53
C ASN A 17 -15.93 -11.39 1.81
N ARG A 18 -16.79 -10.99 0.86
CA ARG A 18 -18.26 -11.08 1.02
C ARG A 18 -18.77 -12.51 1.14
N ARG A 19 -18.01 -13.50 0.67
CA ARG A 19 -18.34 -14.92 0.80
C ARG A 19 -17.08 -15.71 1.14
N ASP A 20 -17.25 -16.82 1.82
CA ASP A 20 -16.14 -17.76 2.04
C ASP A 20 -15.91 -18.60 0.79
N LEU A 21 -15.45 -17.94 -0.27
CA LEU A 21 -15.17 -18.52 -1.58
C LEU A 21 -13.79 -18.04 -2.06
N PRO A 22 -13.04 -18.86 -2.81
CA PRO A 22 -11.72 -18.47 -3.29
C PRO A 22 -11.76 -17.48 -4.46
N TRP A 23 -12.94 -16.96 -4.84
CA TRP A 23 -13.12 -16.03 -5.95
C TRP A 23 -13.84 -14.73 -5.56
N PRO A 24 -13.51 -13.60 -6.22
CA PRO A 24 -12.43 -13.44 -7.19
C PRO A 24 -11.04 -13.62 -6.55
N SER A 25 -10.12 -14.21 -7.31
CA SER A 25 -8.72 -14.36 -6.87
C SER A 25 -8.02 -13.00 -6.94
N VAL A 26 -7.51 -12.53 -5.79
CA VAL A 26 -6.77 -11.26 -5.68
C VAL A 26 -5.51 -11.30 -6.55
N THR A 27 -4.70 -12.35 -6.42
CA THR A 27 -3.49 -12.55 -7.23
C THR A 27 -3.83 -12.84 -8.69
N GLY A 28 -4.94 -13.54 -8.98
CA GLY A 28 -5.41 -13.76 -10.35
C GLY A 28 -5.70 -12.45 -11.09
N LEU A 29 -6.41 -11.52 -10.47
CA LEU A 29 -6.69 -10.21 -11.05
C LEU A 29 -5.47 -9.28 -11.02
N GLY A 30 -4.60 -9.38 -10.01
CA GLY A 30 -3.31 -8.70 -9.99
C GLY A 30 -2.41 -9.11 -11.17
N ARG A 31 -2.35 -10.41 -11.48
CA ARG A 31 -1.63 -10.95 -12.63
C ARG A 31 -2.17 -10.39 -13.95
N ILE A 32 -3.49 -10.31 -14.10
CA ILE A 32 -4.11 -9.70 -15.29
C ILE A 32 -3.71 -8.24 -15.43
N ALA A 33 -3.73 -7.47 -14.33
CA ALA A 33 -3.33 -6.06 -14.35
C ALA A 33 -1.86 -5.88 -14.78
N LEU A 34 -0.95 -6.68 -14.23
CA LEU A 34 0.47 -6.66 -14.58
C LEU A 34 0.72 -7.09 -16.04
N ALA A 35 0.08 -8.17 -16.49
CA ALA A 35 0.16 -8.63 -17.87
C ALA A 35 -0.41 -7.60 -18.88
N ALA A 36 -1.38 -6.79 -18.46
CA ALA A 36 -1.93 -5.68 -19.25
C ALA A 36 -1.06 -4.41 -19.24
N GLY A 37 0.06 -4.41 -18.52
CA GLY A 37 1.04 -3.32 -18.53
C GLY A 37 1.00 -2.37 -17.34
N ALA A 38 0.32 -2.74 -16.24
CA ALA A 38 0.45 -1.99 -14.98
C ALA A 38 1.92 -1.98 -14.53
N HIS A 39 2.38 -0.84 -14.01
CA HIS A 39 3.74 -0.70 -13.48
C HIS A 39 3.90 -1.37 -12.11
N GLY A 40 2.80 -1.57 -11.39
CA GLY A 40 2.82 -2.11 -10.06
C GLY A 40 1.45 -2.48 -9.54
N LEU A 41 1.46 -3.05 -8.34
CA LEU A 41 0.27 -3.37 -7.57
C LEU A 41 0.30 -2.59 -6.27
N THR A 42 -0.87 -2.14 -5.84
CA THR A 42 -1.06 -1.43 -4.57
C THR A 42 -2.05 -2.18 -3.69
N VAL A 43 -1.77 -2.23 -2.39
CA VAL A 43 -2.71 -2.70 -1.38
C VAL A 43 -2.67 -1.83 -0.13
N HIS A 44 -3.76 -1.84 0.62
CA HIS A 44 -3.84 -1.23 1.94
C HIS A 44 -4.31 -2.30 2.94
N PRO A 45 -3.39 -3.04 3.59
CA PRO A 45 -3.76 -4.00 4.63
C PRO A 45 -4.18 -3.24 5.90
N ARG A 46 -5.48 -3.09 6.11
CA ARG A 46 -6.02 -2.48 7.35
C ARG A 46 -5.89 -3.48 8.51
N PRO A 47 -5.74 -3.01 9.76
CA PRO A 47 -5.66 -3.90 10.92
C PRO A 47 -6.87 -4.82 11.12
N ASP A 48 -8.05 -4.41 10.67
CA ASP A 48 -9.27 -5.21 10.73
C ASP A 48 -9.46 -6.17 9.53
N GLU A 49 -8.51 -6.18 8.59
CA GLU A 49 -8.49 -7.02 7.40
C GLU A 49 -9.79 -6.96 6.55
N ARG A 50 -10.51 -5.83 6.60
CA ARG A 50 -11.83 -5.69 5.95
C ARG A 50 -11.81 -5.95 4.43
N HIS A 51 -10.69 -5.69 3.75
CA HIS A 51 -10.47 -6.00 2.33
C HIS A 51 -9.25 -6.89 2.14
N THR A 52 -8.08 -6.29 1.98
CA THR A 52 -6.81 -7.01 1.84
C THR A 52 -6.46 -7.58 3.20
N ARG A 53 -6.31 -8.90 3.27
CA ARG A 53 -5.86 -9.63 4.45
C ARG A 53 -4.34 -9.68 4.47
N HIS A 54 -3.73 -9.82 5.63
CA HIS A 54 -2.30 -10.00 5.78
C HIS A 54 -1.80 -11.25 5.05
N SER A 55 -2.66 -12.27 4.90
CA SER A 55 -2.39 -13.48 4.11
C SER A 55 -2.20 -13.19 2.62
N ASP A 56 -2.75 -12.09 2.10
CA ASP A 56 -2.66 -11.73 0.67
C ASP A 56 -1.27 -11.20 0.31
N LEU A 57 -0.55 -10.61 1.27
CA LEU A 57 0.74 -9.97 1.06
C LEU A 57 1.85 -10.91 0.58
N PRO A 58 2.11 -12.07 1.21
CA PRO A 58 3.13 -12.98 0.70
C PRO A 58 2.76 -13.54 -0.69
N GLU A 59 1.48 -13.74 -0.98
CA GLU A 59 1.04 -14.23 -2.30
C GLU A 59 1.26 -13.17 -3.39
N ILE A 60 0.95 -11.90 -3.11
CA ILE A 60 1.20 -10.78 -4.03
C ILE A 60 2.69 -10.56 -4.23
N ARG A 61 3.49 -10.63 -3.15
CA ARG A 61 4.96 -10.52 -3.24
C ARG A 61 5.55 -11.62 -4.12
N ALA A 62 5.14 -12.88 -3.91
CA ALA A 62 5.57 -14.01 -4.74
C ALA A 62 5.16 -13.83 -6.21
N LEU A 63 3.94 -13.39 -6.49
CA LEU A 63 3.50 -13.08 -7.85
C LEU A 63 4.42 -12.06 -8.54
N ILE A 64 4.81 -10.98 -7.85
CA ILE A 64 5.70 -9.96 -8.41
C ILE A 64 7.10 -10.53 -8.60
N ASP A 65 7.65 -11.22 -7.61
CA ASP A 65 9.02 -11.75 -7.67
C ASP A 65 9.20 -12.82 -8.75
N ASP A 66 8.24 -13.74 -8.84
CA ASP A 66 8.34 -14.92 -9.69
C ASP A 66 7.94 -14.61 -11.15
N GLU A 67 6.95 -13.74 -11.36
CA GLU A 67 6.36 -13.53 -12.69
C GLU A 67 6.60 -12.12 -13.26
N PHE A 68 6.76 -11.09 -12.41
CA PHE A 68 6.84 -9.69 -12.84
C PHE A 68 7.95 -8.90 -12.11
N PRO A 69 9.22 -9.32 -12.14
CA PRO A 69 10.30 -8.76 -11.30
C PRO A 69 10.66 -7.29 -11.60
N ARG A 70 10.01 -6.66 -12.59
CA ARG A 70 10.16 -5.23 -12.90
C ARG A 70 8.99 -4.38 -12.37
N ALA A 71 7.96 -5.01 -11.84
CA ALA A 71 6.81 -4.32 -11.27
C ALA A 71 7.10 -3.90 -9.83
N GLU A 72 6.49 -2.81 -9.40
CA GLU A 72 6.60 -2.32 -8.03
C GLU A 72 5.42 -2.80 -7.17
N PHE A 73 5.71 -3.11 -5.92
CA PHE A 73 4.73 -3.30 -4.87
C PHE A 73 4.63 -2.03 -4.03
N ASN A 74 3.42 -1.51 -3.87
CA ASN A 74 3.12 -0.41 -2.98
C ASN A 74 2.22 -0.88 -1.83
N ILE A 75 2.64 -0.64 -0.60
CA ILE A 75 1.81 -0.89 0.59
C ILE A 75 1.43 0.44 1.22
N GLU A 76 0.12 0.67 1.34
CA GLU A 76 -0.49 1.83 1.96
C GLU A 76 -0.86 1.53 3.42
N GLY A 77 -0.69 2.51 4.31
CA GLY A 77 -1.21 2.39 5.68
C GLY A 77 -0.80 3.50 6.64
N TYR A 78 -1.47 3.52 7.79
CA TYR A 78 -1.07 4.34 8.93
C TYR A 78 0.19 3.74 9.56
N PRO A 79 1.24 4.53 9.86
CA PRO A 79 2.53 4.03 10.34
C PRO A 79 2.51 3.63 11.83
N SER A 80 1.64 2.69 12.21
CA SER A 80 1.73 1.99 13.49
C SER A 80 2.92 1.03 13.50
N GLU A 81 3.38 0.61 14.68
CA GLU A 81 4.48 -0.37 14.77
C GLU A 81 4.13 -1.71 14.08
N ASP A 82 2.88 -2.16 14.18
CA ASP A 82 2.41 -3.38 13.50
C ASP A 82 2.48 -3.23 11.97
N PHE A 83 2.08 -2.07 11.44
CA PHE A 83 2.20 -1.76 10.03
C PHE A 83 3.66 -1.71 9.59
N LEU A 84 4.53 -1.07 10.38
CA LEU A 84 5.96 -0.96 10.10
C LEU A 84 6.63 -2.34 10.07
N ALA A 85 6.32 -3.22 11.03
CA ALA A 85 6.80 -4.60 11.04
C ALA A 85 6.31 -5.38 9.82
N LEU A 86 5.05 -5.16 9.40
CA LEU A 86 4.47 -5.78 8.22
C LEU A 86 5.19 -5.34 6.93
N VAL A 87 5.45 -4.04 6.74
CA VAL A 87 6.18 -3.58 5.54
C VAL A 87 7.64 -4.00 5.55
N GLU A 88 8.32 -4.00 6.71
CA GLU A 88 9.70 -4.48 6.84
C GLU A 88 9.82 -5.98 6.49
N LYS A 89 8.82 -6.78 6.84
CA LYS A 89 8.75 -8.19 6.48
C LYS A 89 8.61 -8.42 4.97
N HIS A 90 7.82 -7.60 4.29
CA HIS A 90 7.48 -7.81 2.87
C HIS A 90 8.33 -6.99 1.89
N GLN A 91 9.12 -6.02 2.38
CA GLN A 91 10.07 -5.20 1.62
C GLN A 91 9.49 -4.68 0.28
N PRO A 92 8.37 -3.93 0.30
CA PRO A 92 7.82 -3.36 -0.92
C PRO A 92 8.76 -2.27 -1.49
N GLU A 93 8.69 -2.06 -2.80
CA GLU A 93 9.47 -1.01 -3.47
C GLU A 93 9.00 0.39 -3.03
N GLN A 94 7.72 0.53 -2.67
CA GLN A 94 7.16 1.75 -2.12
C GLN A 94 6.25 1.50 -0.90
N VAL A 95 6.30 2.43 0.05
CA VAL A 95 5.30 2.57 1.11
C VAL A 95 4.65 3.95 0.99
N THR A 96 3.33 3.99 1.00
CA THR A 96 2.55 5.23 1.06
C THR A 96 1.91 5.37 2.43
N LEU A 97 2.35 6.38 3.19
CA LEU A 97 1.81 6.65 4.52
C LEU A 97 0.55 7.50 4.40
N VAL A 98 -0.53 7.07 5.04
CA VAL A 98 -1.81 7.77 5.10
C VAL A 98 -2.15 8.13 6.56
N PRO A 99 -2.80 9.27 6.84
CA PRO A 99 -3.14 9.70 8.20
C PRO A 99 -4.35 8.98 8.80
N ASP A 100 -5.01 8.13 8.02
CA ASP A 100 -6.26 7.48 8.41
C ASP A 100 -6.16 6.73 9.74
N ASP A 101 -7.11 7.00 10.63
CA ASP A 101 -7.35 6.14 11.78
C ASP A 101 -7.69 4.71 11.31
N PRO A 102 -7.19 3.66 11.96
CA PRO A 102 -7.54 2.27 11.66
C PRO A 102 -9.04 1.99 11.53
N ALA A 103 -9.89 2.72 12.25
CA ALA A 103 -11.34 2.58 12.20
C ALA A 103 -11.99 3.25 10.97
N GLN A 104 -11.30 4.19 10.30
CA GLN A 104 -11.84 5.01 9.22
C GLN A 104 -12.19 4.18 7.97
N ALA A 105 -13.30 4.53 7.29
CA ALA A 105 -13.80 3.80 6.12
C ALA A 105 -12.90 3.94 4.87
N THR A 106 -12.41 5.15 4.60
CA THR A 106 -11.57 5.51 3.45
C THR A 106 -10.77 6.77 3.79
N SER A 107 -9.60 6.98 3.17
CA SER A 107 -8.81 8.21 3.36
C SER A 107 -9.57 9.41 2.83
N ASP A 108 -9.83 10.41 3.68
CA ASP A 108 -10.58 11.62 3.33
C ASP A 108 -9.79 12.92 3.54
N HIS A 109 -8.56 12.83 4.07
CA HIS A 109 -7.64 13.96 4.24
C HIS A 109 -6.16 13.50 4.14
N GLY A 110 -5.28 14.45 3.85
CA GLY A 110 -3.83 14.26 3.85
C GLY A 110 -3.18 14.56 5.21
N TRP A 111 -1.88 14.28 5.31
CA TRP A 111 -1.08 14.66 6.49
C TRP A 111 -0.99 16.18 6.64
N ASN A 112 -1.02 16.67 7.88
CA ASN A 112 -0.61 18.04 8.19
C ASN A 112 0.90 18.06 8.43
N PHE A 113 1.69 18.30 7.38
CA PHE A 113 3.15 18.18 7.46
C PHE A 113 3.82 19.08 8.51
N VAL A 114 3.20 20.18 8.93
CA VAL A 114 3.73 21.01 10.02
C VAL A 114 3.47 20.36 11.37
N ALA A 115 2.24 19.92 11.63
CA ALA A 115 1.86 19.31 12.90
C ALA A 115 2.48 17.90 13.07
N ASP A 116 2.55 17.14 11.99
CA ASP A 116 2.94 15.73 12.00
C ASP A 116 4.44 15.52 11.71
N ALA A 117 5.22 16.59 11.49
CA ALA A 117 6.65 16.52 11.16
C ALA A 117 7.45 15.67 12.15
N ALA A 118 7.22 15.87 13.45
CA ALA A 118 7.92 15.17 14.53
C ALA A 118 7.61 13.67 14.53
N PHE A 119 6.39 13.29 14.14
CA PHE A 119 5.94 11.91 14.03
C PHE A 119 6.48 11.24 12.75
N LEU A 120 6.35 11.90 11.59
CA LEU A 120 6.69 11.33 10.28
C LEU A 120 8.20 11.23 10.05
N THR A 121 8.99 12.21 10.51
CA THR A 121 10.45 12.27 10.28
C THR A 121 11.19 10.97 10.67
N PRO A 122 11.05 10.44 11.90
CA PRO A 122 11.72 9.20 12.29
C PRO A 122 11.20 7.98 11.49
N ILE A 123 9.91 7.93 11.15
CA ILE A 123 9.31 6.84 10.37
C ILE A 123 9.87 6.83 8.94
N VAL A 124 9.88 7.98 8.27
CA VAL A 124 10.46 8.13 6.92
C VAL A 124 11.93 7.73 6.93
N LYS A 125 12.69 8.11 7.96
CA LYS A 125 14.09 7.72 8.11
C LYS A 125 14.25 6.21 8.29
N ARG A 126 13.40 5.56 9.10
CA ARG A 126 13.38 4.10 9.30
C ARG A 126 13.17 3.35 8.00
N LEU A 127 12.11 3.70 7.24
CA LEU A 127 11.77 3.06 5.98
C LEU A 127 12.84 3.30 4.90
N LYS A 128 13.38 4.52 4.78
CA LYS A 128 14.44 4.80 3.80
C LYS A 128 15.74 4.05 4.09
N LYS A 129 16.01 3.70 5.36
CA LYS A 129 17.20 2.92 5.73
C LYS A 129 17.20 1.52 5.11
N THR A 130 16.03 0.97 4.80
CA THR A 130 15.87 -0.34 4.15
C THR A 130 15.72 -0.25 2.63
N GLY A 131 15.89 0.95 2.04
CA GLY A 131 15.78 1.16 0.59
C GLY A 131 14.35 1.39 0.10
N ILE A 132 13.35 1.40 0.98
CA ILE A 132 11.94 1.61 0.62
C ILE A 132 11.73 3.07 0.21
N ARG A 133 11.09 3.28 -0.95
CA ARG A 133 10.63 4.61 -1.35
C ARG A 133 9.41 5.01 -0.54
N VAL A 134 9.41 6.19 0.05
CA VAL A 134 8.30 6.67 0.89
C VAL A 134 7.50 7.74 0.16
N SER A 135 6.20 7.55 0.08
CA SER A 135 5.19 8.53 -0.34
C SER A 135 4.35 8.93 0.87
N LEU A 136 3.97 10.19 0.96
CA LEU A 136 3.09 10.71 2.02
C LEU A 136 1.81 11.23 1.37
N PHE A 137 0.66 10.79 1.86
CA PHE A 137 -0.63 11.25 1.36
C PHE A 137 -0.88 12.70 1.76
N SER A 138 -1.30 13.54 0.83
CA SER A 138 -1.42 14.98 1.02
C SER A 138 -2.65 15.50 0.29
N ASP A 139 -3.29 16.52 0.87
CA ASP A 139 -4.31 17.29 0.18
C ASP A 139 -3.70 18.15 -0.93
N SER A 140 -4.53 18.63 -1.85
CA SER A 140 -4.06 19.45 -2.98
C SER A 140 -3.60 20.86 -2.57
N ASP A 141 -3.68 21.24 -1.29
CA ASP A 141 -3.26 22.56 -0.82
C ASP A 141 -1.72 22.65 -0.72
N PRO A 142 -1.06 23.47 -1.56
CA PRO A 142 0.38 23.61 -1.55
C PRO A 142 0.92 24.30 -0.28
N ALA A 143 0.08 24.97 0.53
CA ALA A 143 0.53 25.66 1.73
C ALA A 143 1.16 24.72 2.76
N GLY A 144 0.73 23.45 2.80
CA GLY A 144 1.28 22.42 3.67
C GLY A 144 2.56 21.76 3.13
N VAL A 145 2.86 21.88 1.83
CA VAL A 145 3.97 21.21 1.15
C VAL A 145 5.14 22.18 1.00
N LYS A 146 5.94 22.37 2.05
CA LYS A 146 7.17 23.18 2.02
C LYS A 146 8.38 22.41 2.53
#